data_AF-A0A9E3YME5-F1
#
_entry.id   AF-A0A9E3YME5-F1
#
_cell.length_a   1.000
_cell.length_b   1.000
_cell.length_c   1.000
_cell.angle_alpha   90.00
_cell.angle_beta   90.00
_cell.angle_gamma   90.00
#
_symmetry.space_group_name_H-M   'P 1'
#
loop_
_entity.id
_entity.type
_entity.pdbx_description
1 polymer ?
#
loop_
_entity_poly.entity_id
_entity_poly.type
_entity_poly.pdbx_seq_one_letter_code
_entity_poly.pdbx_strand_id
1 'polypeptide(L)'
;MFSKTRINETAGRPEAPRAPETSSQAPVSTSVPRPSLDLGGMSGVPSSVAPKAKPGASLLSADLQVTGNLRTSGDIVIEGVVDGDIRAHLLTVGESATIRGEIVADDIVINGRVIGRVRGLKVRLTST
;
A
#
# COMPACT_ATOMS: atom_id res chain seq x y z
N MET A 1 -49.99 0.62 29.52
CA MET A 1 -48.73 0.48 30.29
C MET A 1 -47.62 0.21 29.28
N PHE A 2 -46.60 1.06 29.21
CA PHE A 2 -45.47 0.86 28.29
C PHE A 2 -44.20 1.12 29.09
N SER A 3 -43.50 0.05 29.44
CA SER A 3 -42.37 0.10 30.37
C SER A 3 -41.20 0.88 29.76
N LYS A 4 -40.70 1.85 30.53
CA LYS A 4 -39.47 2.58 30.20
C LYS A 4 -38.29 1.62 30.31
N THR A 5 -37.66 1.26 29.19
CA THR A 5 -36.36 0.57 29.22
C THR A 5 -35.30 1.46 28.56
N ARG A 6 -34.73 2.36 29.36
CA ARG A 6 -33.38 2.88 29.12
C ARG A 6 -32.41 2.03 29.93
N ILE A 7 -31.71 1.12 29.27
CA ILE A 7 -30.41 0.60 29.72
C ILE A 7 -29.52 0.48 28.48
N ASN A 8 -28.64 1.45 28.30
CA ASN A 8 -27.47 1.31 27.43
C ASN A 8 -26.25 1.50 28.33
N GLU A 9 -25.87 0.41 28.98
CA GLU A 9 -24.76 0.40 29.94
C GLU A 9 -23.40 0.50 29.24
N THR A 10 -22.40 0.94 30.00
CA THR A 10 -21.23 1.64 29.46
C THR A 10 -19.96 0.78 29.50
N ALA A 11 -19.21 0.80 28.40
CA ALA A 11 -17.77 0.55 28.26
C ALA A 11 -17.12 -0.75 28.80
N GLY A 12 -16.23 -1.31 27.97
CA GLY A 12 -14.93 -1.81 28.45
C GLY A 12 -14.63 -3.29 28.24
N ARG A 13 -13.96 -3.63 27.12
CA ARG A 13 -12.91 -4.67 27.05
C ARG A 13 -12.16 -4.63 25.70
N PRO A 14 -10.88 -4.22 25.69
CA PRO A 14 -9.91 -4.68 24.70
C PRO A 14 -9.19 -5.92 25.26
N GLU A 15 -9.49 -7.11 24.74
CA GLU A 15 -8.93 -8.36 25.26
C GLU A 15 -7.68 -8.81 24.47
N ALA A 16 -6.52 -8.60 25.10
CA ALA A 16 -5.24 -9.30 25.00
C ALA A 16 -4.70 -9.83 23.63
N PRO A 17 -3.52 -9.36 23.17
CA PRO A 17 -2.67 -10.16 22.28
C PRO A 17 -1.90 -11.23 23.08
N ARG A 18 -2.08 -12.51 22.73
CA ARG A 18 -1.29 -13.63 23.27
C ARG A 18 -0.97 -14.66 22.19
N ALA A 19 0.31 -14.77 21.85
CA ALA A 19 0.89 -15.92 21.16
C ALA A 19 2.33 -16.13 21.69
N PRO A 20 2.53 -17.02 22.68
CA PRO A 20 3.86 -17.44 23.13
C PRO A 20 4.44 -18.55 22.24
N GLU A 21 5.70 -18.90 22.52
CA GLU A 21 6.65 -19.56 21.62
C GLU A 21 6.65 -21.11 21.64
N THR A 22 7.69 -21.71 21.03
CA THR A 22 8.08 -23.16 21.00
C THR A 22 7.21 -24.05 20.08
N SER A 23 7.71 -24.99 19.26
CA SER A 23 9.04 -25.64 19.08
C SER A 23 9.26 -25.98 17.56
N SER A 24 10.26 -26.70 17.03
CA SER A 24 11.38 -27.51 17.56
C SER A 24 12.44 -27.83 16.46
N GLN A 25 13.47 -28.61 16.84
CA GLN A 25 14.39 -29.45 16.03
C GLN A 25 15.53 -28.81 15.20
N ALA A 26 16.76 -29.23 15.56
CA ALA A 26 18.03 -29.03 14.87
C ALA A 26 18.36 -30.23 13.93
N PRO A 27 19.53 -30.22 13.26
CA PRO A 27 20.60 -31.03 13.87
C PRO A 27 21.98 -30.36 13.95
N VAL A 28 22.84 -31.01 14.72
CA VAL A 28 24.21 -30.61 15.07
C VAL A 28 25.20 -30.61 13.91
N SER A 29 26.28 -29.83 14.03
CA SER A 29 27.53 -30.08 13.31
C SER A 29 28.72 -29.60 14.17
N THR A 30 29.59 -30.55 14.49
CA THR A 30 30.66 -30.42 15.49
C THR A 30 31.97 -29.95 14.83
N SER A 31 32.75 -29.13 15.54
CA SER A 31 34.22 -29.00 15.45
C SER A 31 34.91 -28.86 14.08
N VAL A 32 35.63 -27.74 13.89
CA VAL A 32 37.11 -27.66 13.86
C VAL A 32 37.49 -26.29 13.25
N PRO A 33 38.16 -25.38 13.99
CA PRO A 33 38.70 -24.16 13.40
C PRO A 33 40.10 -24.42 12.81
N ARG A 34 40.29 -24.15 11.52
CA ARG A 34 41.62 -24.00 10.89
C ARG A 34 41.61 -22.76 9.99
N PRO A 35 42.30 -21.67 10.35
CA PRO A 35 42.46 -20.51 9.47
C PRO A 35 43.59 -20.78 8.48
N SER A 36 43.27 -21.30 7.29
CA SER A 36 44.18 -21.24 6.15
C SER A 36 43.91 -19.95 5.38
N LEU A 37 44.83 -18.99 5.46
CA LEU A 37 44.88 -17.91 4.48
C LEU A 37 45.17 -18.51 3.10
N ASP A 38 44.30 -18.25 2.14
CA ASP A 38 44.66 -18.33 0.73
C ASP A 38 44.36 -16.99 0.06
N LEU A 39 45.28 -16.57 -0.81
CA LEU A 39 45.44 -15.22 -1.31
C LEU A 39 45.54 -15.28 -2.84
N GLY A 40 44.41 -15.50 -3.50
CA GLY A 40 44.35 -15.66 -4.95
C GLY A 40 42.99 -15.28 -5.50
N GLY A 41 42.89 -14.05 -6.04
CA GLY A 41 41.64 -13.60 -6.65
C GLY A 41 41.46 -14.14 -8.06
N MET A 42 40.21 -14.42 -8.45
CA MET A 42 39.73 -14.16 -9.81
C MET A 42 38.19 -14.18 -9.87
N SER A 43 37.63 -13.05 -10.31
CA SER A 43 36.32 -12.94 -10.96
C SER A 43 35.12 -13.63 -10.30
N GLY A 44 34.80 -13.24 -9.06
CA GLY A 44 33.44 -13.43 -8.54
C GLY A 44 32.45 -12.58 -9.35
N VAL A 45 31.53 -13.24 -10.05
CA VAL A 45 30.35 -12.61 -10.67
C VAL A 45 29.71 -11.59 -9.71
N PRO A 46 29.37 -10.37 -10.15
CA PRO A 46 28.68 -9.42 -9.30
C PRO A 46 27.34 -10.04 -8.90
N SER A 47 27.23 -10.43 -7.63
CA SER A 47 25.98 -10.94 -7.08
C SER A 47 24.95 -9.83 -7.20
N SER A 48 24.06 -9.97 -8.19
CA SER A 48 23.00 -9.00 -8.43
C SER A 48 22.12 -8.96 -7.20
N VAL A 49 22.34 -7.93 -6.38
CA VAL A 49 21.57 -7.69 -5.16
C VAL A 49 20.15 -7.37 -5.63
N ALA A 50 19.29 -8.39 -5.63
CA ALA A 50 17.89 -8.26 -5.98
C ALA A 50 17.32 -7.09 -5.17
N PRO A 51 16.91 -5.98 -5.81
CA PRO A 51 16.52 -4.79 -5.08
C PRO A 51 15.30 -5.15 -4.24
N LYS A 52 15.41 -4.96 -2.91
CA LYS A 52 14.30 -5.16 -1.97
C LYS A 52 13.07 -4.45 -2.54
N ALA A 53 12.07 -5.24 -2.92
CA ALA A 53 10.91 -4.74 -3.64
C ALA A 53 10.24 -3.65 -2.81
N LYS A 54 10.34 -2.40 -3.26
CA LYS A 54 9.44 -1.34 -2.80
C LYS A 54 8.01 -1.81 -3.13
N PRO A 55 7.00 -1.52 -2.27
CA PRO A 55 5.62 -1.78 -2.62
C PRO A 55 5.33 -1.21 -4.01
N GLY A 56 4.83 -2.04 -4.92
CA GLY A 56 4.55 -1.63 -6.29
C GLY A 56 3.47 -0.55 -6.32
N ALA A 57 3.56 0.36 -7.29
CA ALA A 57 2.48 1.32 -7.54
C ALA A 57 1.18 0.56 -7.86
N SER A 58 0.07 1.00 -7.29
CA SER A 58 -1.24 0.43 -7.55
C SER A 58 -1.75 0.94 -8.91
N LEU A 59 -1.95 0.04 -9.88
CA LEU A 59 -2.44 0.40 -11.21
C LEU A 59 -3.90 -0.03 -11.37
N LEU A 60 -4.77 0.92 -11.75
CA LEU A 60 -6.12 0.66 -12.26
C LEU A 60 -6.11 0.79 -13.79
N SER A 61 -6.21 -0.34 -14.49
CA SER A 61 -6.26 -0.40 -15.95
C SER A 61 -7.49 0.30 -16.54
N ALA A 62 -7.37 0.77 -17.80
CA ALA A 62 -8.39 1.57 -18.48
C ALA A 62 -9.79 0.91 -18.63
N ASP A 63 -9.86 -0.42 -18.70
CA ASP A 63 -11.12 -1.18 -18.80
C ASP A 63 -11.90 -1.26 -17.48
N LEU A 64 -11.24 -0.99 -16.34
CA LEU A 64 -11.85 -1.15 -15.02
C LEU A 64 -12.75 0.04 -14.67
N GLN A 65 -13.95 -0.27 -14.19
CA GLN A 65 -14.87 0.69 -13.58
C GLN A 65 -14.97 0.39 -12.09
N VAL A 66 -14.68 1.39 -11.24
CA VAL A 66 -14.74 1.24 -9.77
C VAL A 66 -15.74 2.22 -9.19
N THR A 67 -16.66 1.69 -8.36
CA THR A 67 -17.66 2.47 -7.63
C THR A 67 -17.46 2.29 -6.11
N GLY A 68 -17.39 3.39 -5.36
CA GLY A 68 -17.36 3.36 -3.89
C GLY A 68 -16.21 4.13 -3.23
N ASN A 69 -15.64 3.59 -2.14
CA ASN A 69 -14.57 4.22 -1.36
C ASN A 69 -13.22 3.52 -1.61
N LEU A 70 -12.27 4.24 -2.20
CA LEU A 70 -10.91 3.80 -2.49
C LEU A 70 -9.93 4.37 -1.46
N ARG A 71 -9.06 3.51 -0.90
CA ARG A 71 -8.01 3.91 0.04
C ARG A 71 -6.69 3.21 -0.30
N THR A 72 -5.65 3.99 -0.58
CA THR A 72 -4.28 3.48 -0.76
C THR A 72 -3.33 4.18 0.20
N SER A 73 -2.34 3.43 0.71
CA SER A 73 -1.26 3.93 1.55
C SER A 73 0.00 4.32 0.77
N GLY A 74 -0.07 4.28 -0.56
CA GLY A 74 1.03 4.59 -1.46
C GLY A 74 0.52 4.99 -2.84
N ASP A 75 1.44 4.99 -3.79
CA ASP A 75 1.26 5.51 -5.14
C ASP A 75 0.15 4.76 -5.89
N ILE A 76 -0.78 5.50 -6.48
CA ILE A 76 -1.86 4.96 -7.33
C ILE A 76 -1.88 5.67 -8.67
N VAL A 77 -1.98 4.87 -9.73
CA VAL A 77 -2.17 5.30 -11.12
C VAL A 77 -3.53 4.78 -11.59
N ILE A 78 -4.38 5.68 -12.08
CA ILE A 78 -5.74 5.36 -12.54
C ILE A 78 -5.84 5.70 -14.01
N GLU A 79 -6.15 4.73 -14.86
CA GLU A 79 -6.38 4.91 -16.30
C GLU A 79 -7.85 4.68 -16.72
N GLY A 80 -8.68 4.14 -15.82
CA GLY A 80 -10.09 3.79 -16.07
C GLY A 80 -11.12 4.76 -15.50
N VAL A 81 -12.33 4.27 -15.25
CA VAL A 81 -13.45 5.07 -14.71
C VAL A 81 -13.59 4.84 -13.22
N VAL A 82 -13.66 5.91 -12.44
CA VAL A 82 -13.87 5.85 -10.99
C VAL A 82 -15.00 6.78 -10.58
N ASP A 83 -15.95 6.27 -9.79
CA ASP A 83 -17.08 7.01 -9.25
C ASP A 83 -17.15 6.82 -7.72
N GLY A 84 -16.87 7.90 -6.97
CA GLY A 84 -16.92 7.90 -5.51
C GLY A 84 -15.81 8.70 -4.82
N ASP A 85 -15.35 8.17 -3.68
CA ASP A 85 -14.38 8.82 -2.79
C ASP A 85 -13.00 8.16 -2.93
N ILE A 86 -11.98 8.92 -3.32
CA ILE A 86 -10.59 8.45 -3.47
C ILE A 86 -9.72 9.06 -2.37
N ARG A 87 -8.99 8.22 -1.64
CA ARG A 87 -7.99 8.62 -0.63
C ARG A 87 -6.64 7.97 -0.92
N ALA A 88 -5.63 8.77 -1.21
CA ALA A 88 -4.27 8.32 -1.51
C ALA A 88 -3.24 9.33 -1.01
N HIS A 89 -1.94 9.01 -1.05
CA HIS A 89 -0.88 10.00 -0.84
C HIS A 89 -0.41 10.62 -2.16
N LEU A 90 -0.03 9.78 -3.13
CA LEU A 90 0.32 10.18 -4.50
C LEU A 90 -0.69 9.60 -5.48
N LEU A 91 -1.44 10.46 -6.16
CA LEU A 91 -2.42 10.06 -7.18
C LEU A 91 -1.99 10.56 -8.56
N THR A 92 -1.86 9.64 -9.50
CA THR A 92 -1.71 9.96 -10.93
C THR A 92 -2.97 9.55 -11.68
N VAL A 93 -3.59 10.50 -12.38
CA VAL A 93 -4.71 10.28 -13.28
C VAL A 93 -4.14 10.21 -14.70
N GLY A 94 -4.22 9.04 -15.32
CA GLY A 94 -3.83 8.80 -16.71
C GLY A 94 -4.77 9.48 -17.70
N GLU A 95 -4.37 9.54 -18.97
CA GLU A 95 -5.05 10.28 -20.02
C GLU A 95 -6.50 9.79 -20.26
N SER A 96 -6.68 8.47 -20.40
CA SER A 96 -7.99 7.83 -20.61
C SER A 96 -8.92 7.87 -19.39
N ALA A 97 -8.42 8.28 -18.22
CA ALA A 97 -9.17 8.15 -16.98
C ALA A 97 -10.30 9.19 -16.87
N THR A 98 -11.43 8.74 -16.32
CA THR A 98 -12.56 9.61 -15.96
C THR A 98 -12.93 9.41 -14.50
N ILE A 99 -12.59 10.40 -13.66
CA ILE A 99 -12.91 10.37 -12.23
C ILE A 99 -14.14 11.24 -11.94
N ARG A 100 -15.07 10.71 -11.17
CA ARG A 100 -16.29 11.37 -10.69
C ARG A 100 -16.35 11.27 -9.16
N GLY A 101 -16.57 12.38 -8.46
CA GLY A 101 -16.76 12.38 -7.00
C GLY A 101 -15.80 13.26 -6.20
N GLU A 102 -15.27 12.76 -5.08
CA GLU A 102 -14.33 13.48 -4.19
C GLU A 102 -12.95 12.82 -4.21
N ILE A 103 -11.91 13.60 -4.53
CA ILE A 103 -10.52 13.19 -4.52
C ILE A 103 -9.81 13.86 -3.35
N VAL A 104 -9.15 13.07 -2.50
CA VAL A 104 -8.32 13.55 -1.38
C VAL A 104 -6.93 12.89 -1.46
N ALA A 105 -5.90 13.66 -1.82
CA ALA A 105 -4.52 13.17 -1.84
C ALA A 105 -3.48 14.32 -1.73
N ASP A 106 -2.25 14.01 -1.33
CA ASP A 106 -1.24 15.02 -1.00
C ASP A 106 -0.58 15.66 -2.25
N ASP A 107 -0.08 14.85 -3.20
CA ASP A 107 0.35 15.29 -4.54
C ASP A 107 -0.54 14.59 -5.59
N ILE A 108 -1.14 15.38 -6.49
CA ILE A 108 -2.08 14.92 -7.51
C ILE A 108 -1.58 15.37 -8.88
N VAL A 109 -1.35 14.43 -9.78
CA VAL A 109 -1.04 14.68 -11.20
C VAL A 109 -2.24 14.27 -12.04
N ILE A 110 -2.82 15.23 -12.77
CA ILE A 110 -4.01 15.03 -13.60
C ILE A 110 -3.63 15.21 -15.06
N ASN A 111 -3.69 14.12 -15.83
CA ASN A 111 -3.53 14.13 -17.30
C ASN A 111 -4.82 13.75 -18.04
N GLY A 112 -5.83 13.25 -17.32
CA GLY A 112 -7.15 12.88 -17.86
C GLY A 112 -8.29 13.75 -17.35
N ARG A 113 -9.51 13.22 -17.32
CA ARG A 113 -10.72 13.99 -17.00
C ARG A 113 -11.19 13.78 -15.55
N VAL A 114 -11.39 14.87 -14.81
CA VAL A 114 -11.96 14.85 -13.45
C VAL A 114 -13.22 15.72 -13.38
N ILE A 115 -14.28 15.19 -12.75
CA ILE A 115 -15.56 15.85 -12.56
C ILE A 115 -15.97 15.72 -11.08
N GLY A 116 -15.79 16.79 -10.30
CA GLY A 116 -16.18 16.78 -8.90
C GLY A 116 -15.33 17.70 -8.02
N ARG A 117 -15.04 17.26 -6.80
CA ARG A 117 -14.28 18.02 -5.80
C ARG A 117 -12.88 17.43 -5.64
N VAL A 118 -11.85 18.25 -5.83
CA VAL A 118 -10.44 17.84 -5.67
C VAL A 118 -9.86 18.56 -4.46
N ARG A 119 -9.21 17.82 -3.57
CA ARG A 119 -8.57 18.32 -2.35
C ARG A 119 -7.17 17.73 -2.28
N GLY A 120 -6.17 18.59 -2.25
CA GLY A 120 -4.78 18.17 -2.07
C GLY A 120 -3.83 19.30 -1.75
N LEU A 121 -2.64 18.95 -1.29
CA LEU A 121 -1.61 19.91 -0.92
C LEU A 121 -0.93 20.48 -2.17
N LYS A 122 -0.77 19.65 -3.20
CA LYS A 122 -0.15 19.98 -4.47
C LYS A 122 -0.93 19.32 -5.61
N VAL A 123 -1.28 20.11 -6.62
CA VAL A 123 -2.02 19.64 -7.79
C VAL A 123 -1.32 20.12 -9.04
N ARG A 124 -1.06 19.21 -9.98
CA ARG A 124 -0.56 19.50 -11.32
C ARG A 124 -1.61 19.09 -12.33
N LEU A 125 -2.00 20.04 -13.17
CA LEU A 125 -2.89 19.85 -14.29
C LEU A 125 -2.01 19.84 -15.55
N THR A 126 -1.96 18.70 -16.24
CA THR A 126 -1.38 18.59 -17.56
C THR A 126 -2.53 18.62 -18.56
N SER A 127 -2.52 19.56 -19.50
CA SER A 127 -3.48 19.52 -20.61
C SER A 127 -2.89 18.69 -21.74
N THR A 128 -3.64 17.66 -22.14
CA THR A 128 -3.57 17.03 -23.46
C THR A 128 -4.68 17.57 -24.35
#